data_AF-A0A7J6SXF0-F1
#
_entry.id   AF-A0A7J6SXF0-F1
#
_cell.length_a   1.000
_cell.length_b   1.000
_cell.length_c   1.000
_cell.angle_alpha   90.00
_cell.angle_beta   90.00
_cell.angle_gamma   90.00
#
_symmetry.space_group_name_H-M   'P 1'
#
loop_
_entity.id
_entity.type
_entity.pdbx_description
1 polymer ?
#
loop_
_entity_poly.entity_id
_entity_poly.type
_entity_poly.pdbx_seq_one_letter_code
_entity_poly.pdbx_strand_id
1 'polypeptide(L)'
;VEKCVGSKFSLSTLSKSATYNRATVVVGGVMKALTRYGFQMGVTLPPGKTYNPDVHNYGWRLWTYDQYGYGLDGARPYIGFNREVPEASSNFYDKGFGLYADEMRGIENGENIVAPSVKITSVLPYTVAESSTWLTFEPFVFSFDFVSTMRLTAPVGYIWDKGTFFQTSSPFSDVQFPAMPDTDNAGADNELLFSELMFQAGKIYGFAAKGRIPDVSPTASTNAFFIEIGYTARQITERYASLVIPAPLVSSLIDCSVSYLSAKEGYIANLLVFSFHIVTPLTAGDGLIIKGDDNIKGFTFQQ
;
A
#
# COMPACT_ATOMS: atom_id res chain seq x y z
N VAL A 1 -6.35 3.02 22.19
CA VAL A 1 -5.30 2.58 21.25
C VAL A 1 -4.04 3.37 21.57
N GLU A 2 -3.12 2.78 22.31
CA GLU A 2 -1.80 3.38 22.55
C GLU A 2 -1.01 3.29 21.24
N LYS A 3 -0.81 4.44 20.59
CA LYS A 3 0.04 4.52 19.40
C LYS A 3 1.49 4.44 19.87
N CYS A 4 2.27 3.51 19.33
CA CYS A 4 3.73 3.64 19.36
C CYS A 4 4.09 4.88 18.53
N VAL A 5 4.41 5.98 19.18
CA VAL A 5 4.91 7.19 18.53
C VAL A 5 6.43 7.11 18.52
N GLY A 6 7.01 6.81 17.37
CA GLY A 6 8.45 6.93 17.18
C GLY A 6 8.87 8.39 17.16
N SER A 7 9.90 8.77 17.93
CA SER A 7 10.53 10.09 17.83
C SER A 7 11.66 10.06 16.79
N LYS A 8 11.80 11.15 16.01
CA LYS A 8 13.00 11.35 15.17
C LYS A 8 14.23 11.48 16.07
N PHE A 9 15.20 10.59 15.90
CA PHE A 9 16.49 10.72 16.58
C PHE A 9 17.34 11.81 15.90
N SER A 10 17.92 12.72 16.68
CA SER A 10 18.84 13.74 16.16
C SER A 10 20.15 13.07 15.73
N LEU A 11 20.55 13.26 14.46
CA LEU A 11 21.77 12.72 13.85
C LEU A 11 23.08 13.24 14.48
N SER A 12 23.02 14.14 15.47
CA SER A 12 24.17 14.84 16.03
C SER A 12 25.14 13.95 16.85
N THR A 13 24.81 12.69 17.11
CA THR A 13 25.61 11.77 17.94
C THR A 13 26.07 10.49 17.25
N LEU A 14 25.74 10.27 15.97
CA LEU A 14 26.24 9.10 15.24
C LEU A 14 27.66 9.35 14.73
N SER A 15 28.59 8.50 15.15
CA SER A 15 30.01 8.57 14.79
C SER A 15 30.19 8.54 13.26
N LYS A 16 31.21 9.26 12.77
CA LYS A 16 31.64 9.37 11.36
C LYS A 16 32.01 8.02 10.68
N SER A 17 31.74 6.87 11.31
CA SER A 17 32.20 5.53 10.91
C SER A 17 31.05 4.54 10.70
N ALA A 18 29.84 4.99 10.37
CA ALA A 18 28.77 4.08 10.01
C ALA A 18 28.97 3.56 8.57
N THR A 19 29.29 2.27 8.43
CA THR A 19 29.38 1.56 7.14
C THR A 19 28.02 1.40 6.45
N TYR A 20 26.91 1.67 7.17
CA TYR A 20 25.54 1.46 6.71
C TYR A 20 24.67 2.67 7.01
N ASN A 21 23.70 2.93 6.13
CA ASN A 21 22.58 3.83 6.43
C ASN A 21 21.74 3.21 7.54
N ARG A 22 21.53 3.94 8.65
CA ARG A 22 20.74 3.48 9.79
C ARG A 22 19.71 4.53 10.17
N ALA A 23 18.51 4.06 10.46
CA ALA A 23 17.51 4.82 11.19
C ALA A 23 17.17 4.07 12.49
N THR A 24 16.96 4.82 13.57
CA THR A 24 16.60 4.27 14.87
C THR A 24 15.27 4.87 15.30
N VAL A 25 14.32 3.99 15.64
CA VAL A 25 13.02 4.36 16.17
C VAL A 25 12.99 3.93 17.63
N VAL A 26 12.74 4.88 18.54
CA VAL A 26 12.61 4.59 19.97
C VAL A 26 11.15 4.23 20.26
N VAL A 27 10.94 3.09 20.92
CA VAL A 27 9.62 2.64 21.36
C VAL A 27 9.45 3.04 22.83
N GLY A 28 8.58 4.03 23.10
CA GLY A 28 8.35 4.56 24.44
C GLY A 28 7.38 3.75 25.32
N GLY A 29 6.87 2.61 24.84
CA GLY A 29 5.86 1.80 25.53
C GLY A 29 6.16 0.31 25.52
N VAL A 30 5.33 -0.48 26.21
CA VAL A 30 5.48 -1.93 26.28
C VAL A 30 4.96 -2.57 24.99
N MET A 31 5.81 -3.33 24.31
CA MET A 31 5.39 -4.20 23.21
C MET A 31 4.75 -5.47 23.80
N LYS A 32 3.52 -5.75 23.40
CA LYS A 32 2.77 -6.94 23.81
C LYS A 32 3.08 -8.10 22.87
N ALA A 33 3.15 -9.30 23.44
CA ALA A 33 3.26 -10.51 22.66
C ALA A 33 2.10 -10.63 21.66
N LEU A 34 2.37 -11.21 20.49
CA LEU A 34 1.39 -11.45 19.41
C LEU A 34 0.70 -10.19 18.86
N THR A 35 1.22 -9.00 19.17
CA THR A 35 0.72 -7.73 18.63
C THR A 35 1.60 -7.27 17.48
N ARG A 36 0.99 -6.76 16.41
CA ARG A 36 1.71 -6.19 15.26
C ARG A 36 1.93 -4.69 15.46
N TYR A 37 3.14 -4.25 15.18
CA TYR A 37 3.56 -2.86 15.28
C TYR A 37 4.06 -2.39 13.92
N GLY A 38 3.85 -1.11 13.62
CA GLY A 38 4.31 -0.47 12.39
C GLY A 38 4.87 0.91 12.68
N PHE A 39 5.75 1.38 11.79
CA PHE A 39 6.31 2.72 11.82
C PHE A 39 6.48 3.20 10.37
N GLN A 40 6.52 4.52 10.18
CA GLN A 40 6.80 5.15 8.90
C GLN A 40 8.13 5.91 8.98
N MET A 41 8.92 5.80 7.93
CA MET A 41 10.21 6.48 7.79
C MET A 41 10.27 7.16 6.44
N GLY A 42 10.68 8.43 6.43
CA GLY A 42 11.07 9.13 5.21
C GLY A 42 12.59 9.06 5.01
N VAL A 43 13.02 8.70 3.81
CA VAL A 43 14.44 8.61 3.43
C VAL A 43 14.68 9.55 2.26
N THR A 44 15.69 10.41 2.38
CA THR A 44 16.08 11.37 1.33
C THR A 44 17.57 11.28 1.06
N LEU A 45 17.97 11.48 -0.19
CA LEU A 45 19.38 11.59 -0.55
C LEU A 45 19.94 12.94 -0.05
N PRO A 46 21.01 12.97 0.77
CA PRO A 46 21.59 14.23 1.20
C PRO A 46 22.20 15.02 0.04
N PRO A 47 22.21 16.37 0.09
CA PRO A 47 22.84 17.19 -0.95
C PRO A 47 24.30 16.79 -1.22
N GLY A 48 24.67 16.70 -2.50
CA GLY A 48 26.03 16.34 -2.92
C GLY A 48 26.40 14.86 -2.73
N LYS A 49 25.44 13.99 -2.40
CA LYS A 49 25.63 12.53 -2.39
C LYS A 49 25.05 11.92 -3.67
N THR A 50 25.64 10.81 -4.08
CA THR A 50 25.16 10.02 -5.21
C THR A 50 24.32 8.86 -4.72
N TYR A 51 23.28 8.55 -5.48
CA TYR A 51 22.53 7.32 -5.30
C TYR A 51 23.42 6.12 -5.60
N ASN A 52 23.45 5.15 -4.69
CA ASN A 52 24.13 3.88 -4.89
C ASN A 52 23.08 2.77 -5.07
N PRO A 53 22.92 2.18 -6.26
CA PRO A 53 21.93 1.12 -6.50
C PRO A 53 22.22 -0.15 -5.69
N ASP A 54 23.45 -0.36 -5.21
CA ASP A 54 23.80 -1.51 -4.37
C ASP A 54 23.08 -1.49 -3.01
N VAL A 55 22.49 -0.36 -2.59
CA VAL A 55 21.62 -0.33 -1.40
C VAL A 55 20.47 -1.33 -1.48
N HIS A 56 20.00 -1.64 -2.69
CA HIS A 56 19.01 -2.69 -2.90
C HIS A 56 19.56 -4.09 -2.61
N ASN A 57 20.83 -4.36 -2.94
CA ASN A 57 21.44 -5.68 -2.76
C ASN A 57 21.64 -6.03 -1.28
N TYR A 58 21.80 -5.03 -0.41
CA TYR A 58 21.90 -5.23 1.04
C TYR A 58 20.53 -5.26 1.72
N GLY A 59 19.57 -4.53 1.15
CA GLY A 59 18.20 -4.41 1.63
C GLY A 59 18.08 -3.67 2.97
N TRP A 60 16.85 -3.36 3.35
CA TRP A 60 16.56 -2.85 4.70
C TRP A 60 16.42 -4.02 5.66
N ARG A 61 16.91 -3.88 6.90
CA ARG A 61 16.73 -4.90 7.94
C ARG A 61 16.30 -4.22 9.23
N LEU A 62 15.60 -4.98 10.06
CA LEU A 62 15.14 -4.53 11.36
C LEU A 62 15.97 -5.20 12.45
N TRP A 63 16.44 -4.40 13.40
CA TRP A 63 17.11 -4.87 14.60
C TRP A 63 16.44 -4.26 15.82
N THR A 64 16.35 -5.04 16.88
CA THR A 64 15.87 -4.58 18.18
C THR A 64 17.05 -4.40 19.12
N TYR A 65 16.99 -3.33 19.92
CA TYR A 65 18.00 -2.98 20.89
C TYR A 65 17.32 -2.74 22.24
N ASP A 66 18.03 -3.03 23.33
CA ASP A 66 17.59 -2.63 24.67
C ASP A 66 17.80 -1.12 24.90
N GLN A 67 17.36 -0.64 26.06
CA GLN A 67 17.50 0.77 26.46
C GLN A 67 18.96 1.25 26.57
N TYR A 68 19.93 0.34 26.66
CA TYR A 68 21.36 0.64 26.73
C TYR A 68 22.04 0.54 25.35
N GLY A 69 21.30 0.18 24.31
CA GLY A 69 21.80 0.05 22.94
C GLY A 69 22.43 -1.32 22.64
N TYR A 70 22.26 -2.32 23.50
CA TYR A 70 22.68 -3.69 23.20
C TYR A 70 21.66 -4.37 22.27
N GLY A 71 22.15 -4.99 21.21
CA GLY A 71 21.30 -5.71 20.26
C GLY A 71 20.67 -6.93 20.92
N LEU A 72 19.35 -7.06 20.78
CA LEU A 72 18.57 -8.17 21.32
C LEU A 72 18.27 -9.20 20.24
N ASP A 73 17.75 -8.75 19.10
CA ASP A 73 17.37 -9.59 17.97
C ASP A 73 17.47 -8.82 16.64
N GLY A 74 17.41 -9.53 15.52
CA GLY A 74 17.46 -8.96 14.18
C GLY A 74 16.83 -9.84 13.12
N ALA A 75 16.14 -9.21 12.17
CA ALA A 75 15.61 -9.88 11.00
C ALA A 75 16.76 -10.53 10.20
N ARG A 76 16.65 -11.85 9.98
CA ARG A 76 17.53 -12.59 9.06
C ARG A 76 17.32 -12.19 7.59
N PRO A 77 16.09 -12.20 7.06
CA PRO A 77 15.83 -11.69 5.72
C PRO A 77 15.84 -10.17 5.71
N TYR A 78 16.11 -9.59 4.54
CA TYR A 78 15.82 -8.18 4.29
C TYR A 78 14.32 -7.95 4.19
N ILE A 79 13.89 -6.72 4.44
CA ILE A 79 12.53 -6.27 4.22
C ILE A 79 12.38 -6.02 2.72
N GLY A 80 11.81 -7.00 2.03
CA GLY A 80 11.46 -6.88 0.62
C GLY A 80 10.46 -5.75 0.38
N PHE A 81 10.56 -5.10 -0.78
CA PHE A 81 9.61 -4.06 -1.18
C PHE A 81 8.23 -4.67 -1.45
N ASN A 82 8.19 -5.67 -2.31
CA ASN A 82 7.01 -6.49 -2.57
C ASN A 82 7.22 -7.89 -1.98
N ARG A 83 6.34 -8.27 -1.05
CA ARG A 83 6.45 -9.56 -0.34
C ARG A 83 6.06 -10.77 -1.21
N GLU A 84 5.31 -10.54 -2.28
CA GLU A 84 4.92 -11.59 -3.22
C GLU A 84 6.05 -11.95 -4.20
N VAL A 85 7.08 -11.10 -4.32
CA VAL A 85 8.26 -11.40 -5.13
C VAL A 85 9.18 -12.35 -4.36
N PRO A 86 9.63 -13.48 -4.97
CA PRO A 86 10.52 -14.41 -4.31
C PRO A 86 11.84 -13.77 -3.86
N GLU A 87 12.32 -14.10 -2.65
CA GLU A 87 13.60 -13.60 -2.12
C GLU A 87 14.81 -13.93 -3.01
N ALA A 88 14.68 -14.97 -3.85
CA ALA A 88 15.69 -15.42 -4.79
C ALA A 88 15.76 -14.58 -6.09
N SER A 89 14.95 -13.52 -6.24
CA SER A 89 15.01 -12.65 -7.42
C SER A 89 16.44 -12.14 -7.65
N SER A 90 16.93 -12.30 -8.87
CA SER A 90 18.24 -11.83 -9.28
C SER A 90 18.26 -10.33 -9.57
N ASN A 91 17.07 -9.74 -9.82
CA ASN A 91 16.92 -8.32 -10.11
C ASN A 91 17.19 -7.50 -8.85
N PHE A 92 18.05 -6.49 -8.97
CA PHE A 92 18.37 -5.63 -7.82
C PHE A 92 17.13 -4.86 -7.33
N TYR A 93 16.27 -4.40 -8.25
CA TYR A 93 15.11 -3.57 -7.95
C TYR A 93 13.96 -4.29 -7.22
N ASP A 94 14.04 -5.61 -7.05
CA ASP A 94 13.07 -6.42 -6.28
C ASP A 94 13.49 -6.59 -4.80
N LYS A 95 14.77 -6.45 -4.51
CA LYS A 95 15.36 -6.79 -3.20
C LYS A 95 15.09 -5.77 -2.09
N GLY A 96 14.48 -4.63 -2.41
CA GLY A 96 14.18 -3.62 -1.39
C GLY A 96 13.79 -2.26 -1.96
N PHE A 97 13.58 -1.32 -1.05
CA PHE A 97 13.16 0.05 -1.34
C PHE A 97 14.27 0.86 -2.04
N GLY A 98 13.92 1.51 -3.14
CA GLY A 98 14.78 2.44 -3.87
C GLY A 98 14.53 3.91 -3.54
N LEU A 99 15.41 4.79 -4.01
CA LEU A 99 15.20 6.23 -4.02
C LEU A 99 14.81 6.69 -5.42
N TYR A 100 14.04 7.77 -5.48
CA TYR A 100 13.57 8.39 -6.72
C TYR A 100 13.93 9.88 -6.68
N ALA A 101 14.13 10.47 -7.86
CA ALA A 101 14.46 11.89 -7.97
C ALA A 101 13.36 12.75 -7.37
N ASP A 102 12.10 12.42 -7.67
CA ASP A 102 10.93 13.17 -7.23
C ASP A 102 9.81 12.27 -6.69
N GLU A 103 8.93 12.89 -5.89
CA GLU A 103 7.60 12.34 -5.64
C GLU A 103 6.71 12.61 -6.86
N MET A 104 5.97 11.61 -7.32
CA MET A 104 5.11 11.75 -8.48
C MET A 104 3.97 12.72 -8.20
N ARG A 105 3.96 13.83 -8.92
CA ARG A 105 2.96 14.89 -8.83
C ARG A 105 2.59 15.30 -10.24
N GLY A 106 1.30 15.28 -10.61
CA GLY A 106 0.85 15.80 -11.90
C GLY A 106 0.94 17.32 -11.92
N ILE A 107 1.30 17.91 -13.06
CA ILE A 107 1.30 19.36 -13.27
C ILE A 107 0.28 19.68 -14.35
N GLU A 108 -0.80 20.39 -14.01
CA GLU A 108 -1.71 21.00 -14.99
C GLU A 108 -1.46 22.51 -15.01
N ASN A 109 -1.19 23.08 -16.18
CA ASN A 109 -1.10 24.53 -16.42
C ASN A 109 -0.21 25.34 -15.45
N GLY A 110 0.83 24.73 -14.89
CA GLY A 110 1.80 25.41 -14.02
C GLY A 110 1.34 25.67 -12.59
N GLU A 111 0.09 25.35 -12.21
CA GLU A 111 -0.42 25.55 -10.85
C GLU A 111 -1.38 24.40 -10.43
N ASN A 112 -0.95 23.58 -9.46
CA ASN A 112 -1.57 22.36 -8.87
C ASN A 112 -1.51 21.08 -9.77
N ILE A 113 -0.69 20.05 -9.47
CA ILE A 113 -0.58 19.10 -8.34
C ILE A 113 -1.83 18.22 -8.12
N VAL A 114 -2.25 17.48 -9.15
CA VAL A 114 -3.04 16.26 -8.94
C VAL A 114 -2.09 15.07 -9.05
N ALA A 115 -1.72 14.49 -7.92
CA ALA A 115 -1.03 13.20 -7.94
C ALA A 115 -1.97 12.14 -8.53
N PRO A 116 -1.45 11.18 -9.30
CA PRO A 116 -2.24 10.05 -9.77
C PRO A 116 -3.00 9.40 -8.60
N SER A 117 -4.23 9.00 -8.87
CA SER A 117 -5.09 8.33 -7.91
C SER A 117 -5.51 6.97 -8.45
N VAL A 118 -6.08 6.13 -7.58
CA VAL A 118 -6.70 4.88 -7.99
C VAL A 118 -8.20 4.94 -7.69
N LYS A 119 -9.01 4.69 -8.72
CA LYS A 119 -10.45 4.50 -8.59
C LYS A 119 -10.78 3.03 -8.76
N ILE A 120 -11.32 2.42 -7.71
CA ILE A 120 -11.72 1.01 -7.70
C ILE A 120 -13.24 0.93 -7.83
N THR A 121 -13.72 0.19 -8.83
CA THR A 121 -15.18 0.11 -9.11
C THR A 121 -15.93 -0.63 -8.00
N SER A 122 -15.33 -1.66 -7.42
CA SER A 122 -15.88 -2.40 -6.28
C SER A 122 -14.73 -2.88 -5.39
N VAL A 123 -14.89 -2.74 -4.07
CA VAL A 123 -13.95 -3.26 -3.06
C VAL A 123 -14.45 -4.57 -2.42
N LEU A 124 -15.42 -5.23 -3.06
CA LEU A 124 -15.87 -6.56 -2.65
C LEU A 124 -14.80 -7.60 -2.98
N PRO A 125 -14.51 -8.52 -2.04
CA PRO A 125 -13.64 -9.67 -2.31
C PRO A 125 -14.04 -10.48 -3.53
N TYR A 126 -13.05 -10.98 -4.25
CA TYR A 126 -13.28 -11.82 -5.43
C TYR A 126 -14.05 -13.10 -5.09
N THR A 127 -13.83 -13.69 -3.91
CA THR A 127 -14.54 -14.91 -3.46
C THR A 127 -16.05 -14.73 -3.32
N VAL A 128 -16.51 -13.48 -3.19
CA VAL A 128 -17.94 -13.14 -3.07
C VAL A 128 -18.49 -12.59 -4.36
N ALA A 129 -17.74 -11.70 -5.01
CA ALA A 129 -18.16 -11.08 -6.27
C ALA A 129 -18.09 -12.05 -7.46
N GLU A 130 -17.30 -13.12 -7.34
CA GLU A 130 -16.96 -14.09 -8.40
C GLU A 130 -16.52 -13.40 -9.71
N SER A 131 -16.01 -12.19 -9.60
CA SER A 131 -15.68 -11.33 -10.72
C SER A 131 -14.60 -10.32 -10.34
N SER A 132 -13.74 -10.01 -11.31
CA SER A 132 -12.71 -8.99 -11.16
C SER A 132 -13.30 -7.60 -11.32
N THR A 133 -12.66 -6.62 -10.69
CA THR A 133 -13.08 -5.22 -10.73
C THR A 133 -12.08 -4.38 -11.51
N TRP A 134 -12.55 -3.27 -12.08
CA TRP A 134 -11.68 -2.31 -12.74
C TRP A 134 -11.06 -1.36 -11.73
N LEU A 135 -9.73 -1.24 -11.80
CA LEU A 135 -8.91 -0.26 -11.10
C LEU A 135 -8.38 0.73 -12.14
N THR A 136 -8.82 1.98 -12.05
CA THR A 136 -8.42 3.05 -12.97
C THR A 136 -7.37 3.92 -12.29
N PHE A 137 -6.23 4.12 -12.97
CA PHE A 137 -5.12 4.93 -12.52
C PHE A 137 -5.02 6.19 -13.38
N GLU A 138 -5.27 7.33 -12.77
CA GLU A 138 -5.31 8.63 -13.44
C GLU A 138 -5.28 9.78 -12.42
N PRO A 139 -4.86 10.99 -12.82
CA PRO A 139 -4.14 11.32 -14.06
C PRO A 139 -2.62 11.18 -13.90
N PHE A 140 -1.92 10.78 -14.96
CA PHE A 140 -0.46 10.89 -15.06
C PHE A 140 -0.11 12.04 -16.01
N VAL A 141 0.63 13.04 -15.51
CA VAL A 141 1.04 14.22 -16.27
C VAL A 141 2.48 14.59 -15.92
N PHE A 142 3.29 14.86 -16.93
CA PHE A 142 4.71 15.19 -16.77
C PHE A 142 5.07 16.49 -17.49
N SER A 143 6.12 17.18 -17.02
CA SER A 143 6.53 18.49 -17.57
C SER A 143 7.59 18.42 -18.67
N PHE A 144 8.07 17.23 -19.01
CA PHE A 144 9.06 17.01 -20.06
C PHE A 144 8.82 15.66 -20.75
N ASP A 145 9.34 15.53 -21.97
CA ASP A 145 9.31 14.28 -22.72
C ASP A 145 10.38 13.33 -22.18
N PHE A 146 10.04 12.07 -21.97
CA PHE A 146 11.01 11.06 -21.59
C PHE A 146 10.56 9.64 -21.95
N VAL A 147 11.53 8.73 -21.99
CA VAL A 147 11.32 7.30 -22.12
C VAL A 147 11.83 6.62 -20.84
N SER A 148 11.01 5.76 -20.24
CA SER A 148 11.42 5.03 -19.04
C SER A 148 10.63 3.74 -18.83
N THR A 149 11.04 2.95 -17.85
CA THR A 149 10.27 1.82 -17.34
C THR A 149 9.24 2.29 -16.31
N MET A 150 8.17 1.53 -16.11
CA MET A 150 7.24 1.74 -14.99
C MET A 150 6.90 0.41 -14.32
N ARG A 151 6.77 0.43 -13.00
CA ARG A 151 6.20 -0.68 -12.21
C ARG A 151 5.02 -0.16 -11.41
N LEU A 152 3.90 -0.88 -11.47
CA LEU A 152 2.77 -0.73 -10.56
C LEU A 152 2.69 -1.99 -9.68
N THR A 153 2.78 -1.82 -8.37
CA THR A 153 2.63 -2.89 -7.39
C THR A 153 1.36 -2.67 -6.59
N ALA A 154 0.41 -3.59 -6.67
CA ALA A 154 -0.80 -3.58 -5.85
C ALA A 154 -0.53 -4.09 -4.42
N PRO A 155 -1.40 -3.81 -3.44
CA PRO A 155 -1.27 -4.38 -2.11
C PRO A 155 -1.17 -5.91 -2.14
N VAL A 156 -0.47 -6.48 -1.16
CA VAL A 156 -0.36 -7.93 -1.00
C VAL A 156 -1.75 -8.59 -0.98
N GLY A 157 -1.92 -9.66 -1.76
CA GLY A 157 -3.17 -10.39 -1.94
C GLY A 157 -4.02 -9.93 -3.13
N TYR A 158 -3.76 -8.75 -3.70
CA TYR A 158 -4.35 -8.38 -4.98
C TYR A 158 -3.73 -9.21 -6.10
N ILE A 159 -4.53 -9.57 -7.10
CA ILE A 159 -4.07 -10.33 -8.27
C ILE A 159 -4.57 -9.62 -9.52
N TRP A 160 -3.67 -9.34 -10.47
CA TRP A 160 -4.07 -8.85 -11.79
C TRP A 160 -4.61 -9.99 -12.65
N ASP A 161 -5.68 -9.73 -13.39
CA ASP A 161 -6.19 -10.70 -14.36
C ASP A 161 -5.23 -10.84 -15.56
N LYS A 162 -5.45 -11.89 -16.36
CA LYS A 162 -4.71 -12.15 -17.61
C LYS A 162 -5.65 -12.03 -18.83
N GLY A 163 -5.11 -11.74 -20.01
CA GLY A 163 -5.87 -11.60 -21.26
C GLY A 163 -6.43 -10.18 -21.48
N THR A 164 -7.75 -10.03 -21.64
CA THR A 164 -8.39 -8.72 -21.84
C THR A 164 -8.65 -8.00 -20.50
N PHE A 165 -7.56 -7.72 -19.80
CA PHE A 165 -7.60 -7.11 -18.46
C PHE A 165 -7.17 -5.64 -18.46
N PHE A 166 -6.60 -5.11 -19.54
CA PHE A 166 -6.01 -3.77 -19.58
C PHE A 166 -6.70 -2.86 -20.60
N GLN A 167 -6.90 -1.60 -20.22
CA GLN A 167 -7.39 -0.52 -21.08
C GLN A 167 -6.37 0.60 -21.07
N THR A 168 -5.86 0.95 -22.26
CA THR A 168 -4.91 2.04 -22.47
C THR A 168 -5.56 3.43 -22.40
N SER A 169 -6.80 3.55 -21.95
CA SER A 169 -7.43 4.86 -21.77
C SER A 169 -8.28 4.87 -20.53
N SER A 170 -8.54 6.09 -20.07
CA SER A 170 -9.32 6.39 -18.89
C SER A 170 -10.21 7.60 -19.18
N PRO A 171 -11.27 7.87 -18.42
CA PRO A 171 -12.18 8.99 -18.68
C PRO A 171 -11.49 10.35 -18.73
N PHE A 172 -10.35 10.52 -18.04
CA PHE A 172 -9.61 11.79 -18.00
C PHE A 172 -8.31 11.79 -18.82
N SER A 173 -8.03 10.76 -19.62
CA SER A 173 -6.82 10.74 -20.47
C SER A 173 -7.06 11.42 -21.83
N ASP A 174 -6.14 12.28 -22.24
CA ASP A 174 -6.13 12.92 -23.57
C ASP A 174 -5.56 12.00 -24.65
N VAL A 175 -4.72 11.05 -24.25
CA VAL A 175 -3.97 10.15 -25.13
C VAL A 175 -4.00 8.73 -24.59
N GLN A 176 -3.79 7.76 -25.48
CA GLN A 176 -3.66 6.37 -25.06
C GLN A 176 -2.37 6.17 -24.25
N PHE A 177 -2.47 5.34 -23.21
CA PHE A 177 -1.34 4.89 -22.43
C PHE A 177 -0.31 4.22 -23.34
N PRO A 178 1.00 4.55 -23.22
CA PRO A 178 1.96 4.27 -24.28
C PRO A 178 2.24 2.79 -24.57
N ALA A 179 1.95 1.89 -23.63
CA ALA A 179 2.18 0.46 -23.78
C ALA A 179 1.22 -0.39 -22.95
N MET A 180 1.11 -1.67 -23.31
CA MET A 180 0.51 -2.70 -22.46
C MET A 180 1.53 -3.15 -21.38
N PRO A 181 1.05 -3.58 -20.20
CA PRO A 181 1.92 -4.19 -19.21
C PRO A 181 2.43 -5.57 -19.67
N ASP A 182 3.66 -5.87 -19.30
CA ASP A 182 4.29 -7.17 -19.41
C ASP A 182 3.95 -8.02 -18.17
N THR A 183 3.01 -8.94 -18.34
CA THR A 183 2.59 -9.87 -17.29
C THR A 183 3.43 -11.14 -17.21
N ASP A 184 4.22 -11.43 -18.25
CA ASP A 184 4.99 -12.69 -18.32
C ASP A 184 6.31 -12.58 -17.55
N ASN A 185 6.86 -11.36 -17.47
CA ASN A 185 8.09 -11.07 -16.72
C ASN A 185 7.84 -10.50 -15.32
N ALA A 186 6.57 -10.41 -14.88
CA ALA A 186 6.23 -9.94 -13.54
C ALA A 186 6.78 -10.89 -12.47
N GLY A 187 7.44 -10.34 -11.44
CA GLY A 187 7.98 -11.13 -10.33
C GLY A 187 6.89 -11.69 -9.40
N ALA A 188 5.68 -11.15 -9.49
CA ALA A 188 4.53 -11.50 -8.68
C ALA A 188 3.21 -11.15 -9.38
N ASP A 189 2.12 -11.84 -9.00
CA ASP A 189 0.78 -11.65 -9.57
C ASP A 189 0.14 -10.28 -9.25
N ASN A 190 0.70 -9.55 -8.27
CA ASN A 190 0.27 -8.21 -7.88
C ASN A 190 1.04 -7.08 -8.60
N GLU A 191 1.88 -7.40 -9.60
CA GLU A 191 2.68 -6.43 -10.34
C GLU A 191 2.24 -6.28 -11.81
N LEU A 192 2.26 -5.03 -12.29
CA LEU A 192 2.26 -4.71 -13.71
C LEU A 192 3.59 -4.03 -14.05
N LEU A 193 4.34 -4.62 -14.97
CA LEU A 193 5.61 -4.08 -15.44
C LEU A 193 5.45 -3.45 -16.82
N PHE A 194 6.13 -2.34 -17.07
CA PHE A 194 6.15 -1.67 -18.36
C PHE A 194 7.61 -1.43 -18.75
N SER A 195 8.07 -2.13 -19.77
CA SER A 195 9.48 -2.16 -20.19
C SER A 195 9.93 -0.89 -20.91
N GLU A 196 9.02 -0.21 -21.60
CA GLU A 196 9.31 1.05 -22.27
C GLU A 196 8.02 1.87 -22.42
N LEU A 197 7.99 3.04 -21.80
CA LEU A 197 6.90 4.02 -21.91
C LEU A 197 7.47 5.35 -22.39
N MET A 198 6.89 5.89 -23.44
CA MET A 198 7.20 7.22 -23.95
C MET A 198 6.13 8.20 -23.47
N PHE A 199 6.50 9.07 -22.54
CA PHE A 199 5.65 10.14 -22.05
C PHE A 199 6.02 11.45 -22.72
N GLN A 200 4.99 12.20 -23.12
CA GLN A 200 5.10 13.53 -23.69
C GLN A 200 4.66 14.58 -22.67
N ALA A 201 5.36 15.70 -22.64
CA ALA A 201 5.12 16.83 -21.78
C ALA A 201 3.70 17.35 -21.95
N GLY A 202 3.01 17.58 -20.84
CA GLY A 202 1.68 18.18 -20.79
C GLY A 202 0.54 17.28 -21.31
N LYS A 203 0.80 16.02 -21.66
CA LYS A 203 -0.26 15.06 -21.99
C LYS A 203 -0.79 14.38 -20.75
N ILE A 204 -2.11 14.19 -20.70
CA ILE A 204 -2.76 13.43 -19.64
C ILE A 204 -2.89 11.97 -20.04
N TYR A 205 -2.20 11.11 -19.31
CA TYR A 205 -2.27 9.66 -19.45
C TYR A 205 -3.09 9.05 -18.30
N GLY A 206 -3.68 7.91 -18.59
CA GLY A 206 -4.35 7.08 -17.60
C GLY A 206 -4.69 5.74 -18.20
N PHE A 207 -4.89 4.75 -17.35
CA PHE A 207 -5.22 3.39 -17.78
C PHE A 207 -6.13 2.73 -16.75
N ALA A 208 -6.80 1.65 -17.17
CA ALA A 208 -7.52 0.78 -16.25
C ALA A 208 -7.03 -0.66 -16.38
N ALA A 209 -6.97 -1.37 -15.26
CA ALA A 209 -6.62 -2.78 -15.21
C ALA A 209 -7.65 -3.55 -14.36
N LYS A 210 -8.00 -4.77 -14.77
CA LYS A 210 -8.82 -5.68 -13.98
C LYS A 210 -7.96 -6.38 -12.93
N GLY A 211 -8.40 -6.29 -11.69
CA GLY A 211 -7.79 -6.98 -10.56
C GLY A 211 -8.83 -7.68 -9.70
N ARG A 212 -8.35 -8.67 -8.95
CA ARG A 212 -9.11 -9.41 -7.93
C ARG A 212 -8.77 -8.82 -6.58
N ILE A 213 -9.80 -8.40 -5.85
CA ILE A 213 -9.67 -7.87 -4.50
C ILE A 213 -9.54 -9.06 -3.53
N PRO A 214 -8.56 -9.05 -2.61
CA PRO A 214 -8.42 -10.12 -1.61
C PRO A 214 -9.57 -10.12 -0.61
N ASP A 215 -9.72 -11.21 0.13
CA ASP A 215 -10.75 -11.36 1.18
C ASP A 215 -10.50 -10.47 2.40
N VAL A 216 -9.26 -10.04 2.57
CA VAL A 216 -8.81 -9.21 3.69
C VAL A 216 -7.80 -8.19 3.22
N SER A 217 -7.85 -6.98 3.78
CA SER A 217 -6.76 -6.02 3.62
C SER A 217 -5.48 -6.59 4.26
N PRO A 218 -4.29 -6.36 3.66
CA PRO A 218 -3.05 -6.81 4.22
C PRO A 218 -2.80 -6.19 5.61
N THR A 219 -2.52 -7.05 6.58
CA THR A 219 -2.27 -6.69 7.98
C THR A 219 -0.80 -6.89 8.40
N ALA A 220 0.02 -7.43 7.50
CA ALA A 220 1.45 -7.70 7.71
C ALA A 220 2.34 -7.03 6.64
N SER A 221 1.75 -6.15 5.83
CA SER A 221 2.42 -5.32 4.82
C SER A 221 1.61 -4.04 4.62
N THR A 222 2.14 -3.10 3.84
CA THR A 222 1.46 -1.83 3.55
C THR A 222 0.25 -2.07 2.65
N ASN A 223 -0.92 -1.59 3.07
CA ASN A 223 -2.13 -1.56 2.22
C ASN A 223 -2.11 -0.36 1.27
N ALA A 224 -1.24 -0.39 0.25
CA ALA A 224 -1.11 0.69 -0.72
C ALA A 224 -0.71 0.16 -2.09
N PHE A 225 -1.07 0.92 -3.13
CA PHE A 225 -0.50 0.79 -4.46
C PHE A 225 0.79 1.61 -4.54
N PHE A 226 1.80 1.06 -5.20
CA PHE A 226 3.05 1.74 -5.44
C PHE A 226 3.26 1.91 -6.94
N ILE A 227 3.64 3.11 -7.36
CA ILE A 227 3.99 3.41 -8.74
C ILE A 227 5.42 3.88 -8.78
N GLU A 228 6.23 3.30 -9.65
CA GLU A 228 7.65 3.59 -9.75
C GLU A 228 8.04 3.79 -11.22
N ILE A 229 8.56 4.97 -11.57
CA ILE A 229 9.06 5.29 -12.92
C ILE A 229 10.59 5.26 -12.91
N GLY A 230 11.16 4.50 -13.83
CA GLY A 230 12.59 4.22 -13.90
C GLY A 230 13.05 3.18 -12.87
N TYR A 231 12.17 2.28 -12.42
CA TYR A 231 12.46 1.35 -11.33
C TYR A 231 13.67 0.43 -11.62
N THR A 232 13.98 0.17 -12.90
CA THR A 232 15.15 -0.60 -13.36
C THR A 232 16.43 0.21 -13.47
N ALA A 233 16.35 1.55 -13.44
CA ALA A 233 17.48 2.43 -13.67
C ALA A 233 18.45 2.45 -12.47
N ARG A 234 19.74 2.58 -12.78
CA ARG A 234 20.82 2.60 -11.77
C ARG A 234 21.22 4.02 -11.35
N GLN A 235 20.85 5.03 -12.11
CA GLN A 235 21.14 6.43 -11.83
C GLN A 235 19.89 7.15 -11.31
N ILE A 236 20.05 8.02 -10.29
CA ILE A 236 18.90 8.74 -9.70
C ILE A 236 18.18 9.62 -10.72
N THR A 237 18.91 10.19 -11.68
CA THR A 237 18.38 11.03 -12.77
C THR A 237 17.48 10.28 -13.73
N GLU A 238 17.54 8.96 -13.75
CA GLU A 238 16.71 8.09 -14.58
C GLU A 238 15.59 7.41 -13.76
N ARG A 239 15.65 7.52 -12.42
CA ARG A 239 14.60 7.09 -11.47
C ARG A 239 13.64 8.24 -11.20
N TYR A 240 12.92 8.65 -12.25
CA TYR A 240 12.21 9.92 -12.32
C TYR A 240 11.27 10.18 -11.14
N ALA A 241 10.37 9.26 -10.83
CA ALA A 241 9.37 9.51 -9.80
C ALA A 241 8.81 8.24 -9.17
N SER A 242 8.30 8.35 -7.95
CA SER A 242 7.47 7.32 -7.35
C SER A 242 6.29 7.88 -6.58
N LEU A 243 5.27 7.03 -6.38
CA LEU A 243 4.04 7.36 -5.68
C LEU A 243 3.60 6.20 -4.79
N VAL A 244 3.03 6.55 -3.63
CA VAL A 244 2.30 5.61 -2.78
C VAL A 244 0.85 6.08 -2.69
N ILE A 245 -0.08 5.26 -3.15
CA ILE A 245 -1.51 5.53 -3.09
C ILE A 245 -2.14 4.58 -2.07
N PRO A 246 -2.60 5.06 -0.91
CA PRO A 246 -3.28 4.21 0.06
C PRO A 246 -4.46 3.48 -0.59
N ALA A 247 -4.52 2.17 -0.42
CA ALA A 247 -5.64 1.39 -0.91
C ALA A 247 -6.83 1.51 0.07
N PRO A 248 -8.08 1.57 -0.42
CA PRO A 248 -9.23 1.45 0.46
C PRO A 248 -9.19 0.11 1.20
N LEU A 249 -9.82 0.06 2.37
CA LEU A 249 -10.00 -1.20 3.07
C LEU A 249 -10.97 -2.09 2.27
N VAL A 250 -10.70 -3.39 2.25
CA VAL A 250 -11.59 -4.39 1.67
C VAL A 250 -12.90 -4.38 2.45
N SER A 251 -14.03 -4.44 1.74
CA SER A 251 -15.34 -4.50 2.41
C SER A 251 -15.52 -5.88 3.04
N SER A 252 -15.43 -5.94 4.36
CA SER A 252 -15.56 -7.17 5.14
C SER A 252 -17.00 -7.48 5.54
N LEU A 253 -17.90 -6.49 5.55
CA LEU A 253 -19.33 -6.63 5.83
C LEU A 253 -20.11 -6.55 4.51
N ILE A 254 -20.89 -7.59 4.21
CA ILE A 254 -21.71 -7.68 3.00
C ILE A 254 -23.13 -7.20 3.28
N ASP A 255 -23.72 -7.72 4.36
CA ASP A 255 -25.12 -7.50 4.69
C ASP A 255 -25.30 -7.44 6.21
N CYS A 256 -26.32 -6.69 6.63
CA CYS A 256 -26.77 -6.58 7.99
C CYS A 256 -28.29 -6.59 7.97
N SER A 257 -28.88 -7.61 8.57
CA SER A 257 -30.31 -7.65 8.82
C SER A 257 -30.59 -7.54 10.32
N VAL A 258 -31.64 -6.81 10.64
CA VAL A 258 -32.13 -6.65 12.01
C VAL A 258 -33.51 -7.26 12.07
N SER A 259 -33.68 -8.25 12.92
CA SER A 259 -34.99 -8.82 13.25
C SER A 259 -35.31 -8.56 14.71
N TYR A 260 -36.61 -8.45 15.02
CA TYR A 260 -37.07 -8.20 16.37
C TYR A 260 -38.27 -9.07 16.70
N LEU A 261 -38.35 -9.52 17.95
CA LEU A 261 -39.42 -10.39 18.41
C LEU A 261 -40.70 -9.61 18.75
N SER A 262 -40.55 -8.37 19.24
CA SER A 262 -41.64 -7.46 19.63
C SER A 262 -41.14 -6.02 19.57
N ALA A 263 -41.99 -5.11 19.09
CA ALA A 263 -41.82 -3.66 19.22
C ALA A 263 -42.93 -3.06 20.11
N LYS A 264 -43.59 -3.89 20.94
CA LYS A 264 -44.81 -3.52 21.66
C LYS A 264 -44.46 -2.86 22.99
N GLU A 265 -45.06 -1.70 23.24
CA GLU A 265 -44.95 -0.98 24.50
C GLU A 265 -45.45 -1.86 25.67
N GLY A 266 -44.64 -1.96 26.74
CA GLY A 266 -44.96 -2.77 27.93
C GLY A 266 -44.41 -4.19 27.96
N TYR A 267 -43.76 -4.68 26.88
CA TYR A 267 -43.02 -5.94 26.93
C TYR A 267 -41.64 -5.74 27.58
N ILE A 268 -41.35 -6.56 28.60
CA ILE A 268 -40.10 -6.53 29.37
C ILE A 268 -38.89 -7.15 28.66
N ALA A 269 -39.11 -7.83 27.53
CA ALA A 269 -38.05 -8.46 26.74
C ALA A 269 -38.27 -8.20 25.23
N ASN A 270 -37.77 -7.06 24.75
CA ASN A 270 -37.65 -6.80 23.31
C ASN A 270 -36.30 -7.35 22.85
N LEU A 271 -36.31 -8.52 22.21
CA LEU A 271 -35.11 -9.12 21.64
C LEU A 271 -34.90 -8.57 20.22
N LEU A 272 -33.73 -7.97 19.99
CA LEU A 272 -33.23 -7.58 18.68
C LEU A 272 -32.11 -8.54 18.28
N VAL A 273 -32.25 -9.18 17.14
CA VAL A 273 -31.23 -10.06 16.56
C VAL A 273 -30.61 -9.33 15.37
N PHE A 274 -29.32 -9.08 15.49
CA PHE A 274 -28.50 -8.58 14.38
C PHE A 274 -27.83 -9.77 13.71
N SER A 275 -28.10 -9.95 12.43
CA SER A 275 -27.48 -10.98 11.60
C SER A 275 -26.60 -10.31 10.57
N PHE A 276 -25.31 -10.58 10.65
CA PHE A 276 -24.30 -10.01 9.78
C PHE A 276 -23.75 -11.09 8.86
N HIS A 277 -23.61 -10.77 7.58
CA HIS A 277 -22.81 -11.56 6.66
C HIS A 277 -21.47 -10.87 6.48
N ILE A 278 -20.41 -11.51 6.95
CA ILE A 278 -19.04 -11.04 6.84
C ILE A 278 -18.21 -11.98 5.97
N VAL A 279 -17.29 -11.43 5.19
CA VAL A 279 -16.33 -12.19 4.37
C VAL A 279 -15.06 -12.49 5.17
N THR A 280 -14.63 -11.50 5.95
CA THR A 280 -13.44 -11.63 6.77
C THR A 280 -13.78 -12.36 8.06
N PRO A 281 -13.16 -13.52 8.35
CA PRO A 281 -13.36 -14.20 9.64
C PRO A 281 -12.94 -13.28 10.79
N LEU A 282 -13.78 -13.18 11.84
CA LEU A 282 -13.39 -12.50 13.08
C LEU A 282 -12.40 -13.40 13.84
N THR A 283 -11.25 -12.84 14.22
CA THR A 283 -10.29 -13.51 15.09
C THR A 283 -10.52 -13.14 16.56
N ALA A 284 -9.83 -13.81 17.48
CA ALA A 284 -9.97 -13.53 18.91
C ALA A 284 -9.59 -12.07 19.22
N GLY A 285 -10.57 -11.29 19.69
CA GLY A 285 -10.41 -9.86 19.97
C GLY A 285 -11.00 -8.94 18.90
N ASP A 286 -11.37 -9.47 17.74
CA ASP A 286 -12.19 -8.75 16.77
C ASP A 286 -13.65 -8.72 17.21
N GLY A 287 -14.41 -7.77 16.67
CA GLY A 287 -15.82 -7.67 16.98
C GLY A 287 -16.54 -6.66 16.12
N LEU A 288 -17.85 -6.72 16.16
CA LEU A 288 -18.74 -5.75 15.54
C LEU A 288 -19.16 -4.74 16.61
N ILE A 289 -19.09 -3.45 16.30
CA ILE A 289 -19.56 -2.40 17.19
C ILE A 289 -20.91 -1.91 16.69
N ILE A 290 -21.96 -2.18 17.46
CA ILE A 290 -23.29 -1.62 17.24
C ILE A 290 -23.39 -0.34 18.07
N LYS A 291 -23.55 0.81 17.42
CA LYS A 291 -23.73 2.11 18.07
C LYS A 291 -25.15 2.62 17.85
N GLY A 292 -25.79 3.05 18.93
CA GLY A 292 -27.05 3.81 18.87
C GLY A 292 -26.82 5.32 18.86
N ASP A 293 -27.89 6.07 18.56
CA ASP A 293 -27.95 7.53 18.72
C ASP A 293 -28.43 7.92 20.13
N ASP A 294 -28.62 9.23 20.36
CA ASP A 294 -29.07 9.76 21.66
C ASP A 294 -30.47 9.26 22.10
N ASN A 295 -31.23 8.66 21.17
CA ASN A 295 -32.55 8.10 21.42
C ASN A 295 -32.51 6.62 21.83
N ILE A 296 -31.34 5.98 21.77
CA ILE A 296 -31.15 4.56 22.11
C ILE A 296 -30.76 4.41 23.59
N LYS A 297 -31.74 4.06 24.44
CA LYS A 297 -31.54 3.76 25.87
C LYS A 297 -31.88 2.30 26.17
N GLY A 298 -31.08 1.64 27.01
CA GLY A 298 -31.45 0.36 27.65
C GLY A 298 -31.05 -0.93 26.93
N PHE A 299 -30.18 -0.90 25.92
CA PHE A 299 -29.63 -2.12 25.33
C PHE A 299 -28.70 -2.83 26.29
N THR A 300 -28.96 -4.11 26.54
CA THR A 300 -28.05 -5.00 27.28
C THR A 300 -27.69 -6.14 26.35
N PHE A 301 -26.40 -6.31 26.03
CA PHE A 301 -25.94 -7.40 25.19
C PHE A 301 -25.98 -8.71 25.98
N GLN A 302 -26.75 -9.68 25.53
CA GLN A 302 -26.63 -11.07 25.97
C GLN A 302 -25.72 -11.80 24.99
N GLN A 303 -24.60 -12.35 25.50
CA GLN A 303 -23.72 -13.24 24.75
C GLN A 303 -24.28 -14.66 24.71
#